data_AF-A0A0J0Y203-F1
#
_entry.id   AF-A0A0J0Y203-F1
#
_cell.length_a   1.000
_cell.length_b   1.000
_cell.length_c   1.000
_cell.angle_alpha   90.00
_cell.angle_beta   90.00
_cell.angle_gamma   90.00
#
_symmetry.space_group_name_H-M   'P 1'
#
loop_
_entity.id
_entity.type
_entity.pdbx_description
1 polymer ?
#
loop_
_entity_poly.entity_id
_entity_poly.type
_entity_poly.pdbx_seq_one_letter_code
_entity_poly.pdbx_strand_id
1 'polypeptide(L)'
;MHTCILTARLDKKSQTFFDDRRKLYFPAERNFLNAHLTLFHKLPDDPEVLLQLENVVRYSFIARVYGLKSIGNGVAYFIESKELQLLHRQLQQQCQSILIAQDRQTLRPHITIQNKVSVEKVKSLLTTLEPTFEPLNINIEGLDLWHYLDGPWSHYRYFPFQPSNPMLDKA
;
A
#
# COMPACT_ATOMS: atom_id res chain seq x y z
N MET A 1 -5.58 8.40 22.27
CA MET A 1 -6.23 8.26 20.95
C MET A 1 -5.40 7.27 20.16
N HIS A 2 -6.00 6.16 19.71
CA HIS A 2 -5.31 5.25 18.81
C HIS A 2 -5.15 5.91 17.45
N THR A 3 -4.06 5.60 16.77
CA THR A 3 -3.80 6.08 15.41
C THR A 3 -3.99 4.92 14.46
N CYS A 4 -4.68 5.17 13.36
CA CYS A 4 -4.95 4.19 12.34
C CYS A 4 -4.03 4.40 11.13
N ILE A 5 -3.73 3.29 10.47
CA ILE A 5 -3.04 3.24 9.18
C ILE A 5 -4.04 2.74 8.15
N LEU A 6 -4.09 3.37 6.98
CA LEU A 6 -4.93 2.92 5.87
C LEU A 6 -4.03 2.35 4.77
N THR A 7 -4.36 1.15 4.31
CA THR A 7 -3.68 0.50 3.17
C THR A 7 -4.68 0.13 2.09
N ALA A 8 -4.21 0.03 0.84
CA ALA A 8 -5.00 -0.65 -0.19
C ALA A 8 -4.94 -2.17 0.00
N ARG A 9 -6.08 -2.84 -0.08
CA ARG A 9 -6.18 -4.30 -0.08
C ARG A 9 -5.80 -4.82 -1.46
N LEU A 10 -4.80 -5.70 -1.51
CA LEU A 10 -4.42 -6.44 -2.71
C LEU A 10 -5.23 -7.74 -2.83
N ASP A 11 -5.40 -8.24 -4.04
CA ASP A 11 -5.83 -9.61 -4.25
C ASP A 11 -4.83 -10.62 -3.64
N LYS A 12 -5.33 -11.82 -3.34
CA LYS A 12 -4.56 -12.87 -2.65
C LYS A 12 -3.27 -13.27 -3.39
N LYS A 13 -3.28 -13.28 -4.72
CA LYS A 13 -2.09 -13.67 -5.52
C LYS A 13 -1.02 -12.59 -5.40
N SER A 14 -1.40 -11.33 -5.56
CA SER A 14 -0.49 -10.18 -5.41
C SER A 14 0.05 -10.08 -3.98
N GLN A 15 -0.81 -10.25 -2.97
CA GLN A 15 -0.40 -10.24 -1.56
C GLN A 15 0.68 -11.30 -1.27
N THR A 16 0.43 -12.55 -1.67
CA THR A 16 1.39 -13.66 -1.50
C THR A 16 2.74 -13.35 -2.15
N PHE A 17 2.72 -12.82 -3.38
CA PHE A 17 3.94 -12.45 -4.11
C PHE A 17 4.83 -11.48 -3.32
N PHE A 18 4.25 -10.41 -2.75
CA PHE A 18 5.04 -9.43 -2.00
C PHE A 18 5.39 -9.90 -0.58
N ASP A 19 4.53 -10.69 0.06
CA ASP A 19 4.82 -11.30 1.37
C ASP A 19 6.04 -12.20 1.27
N ASP A 20 6.14 -13.02 0.23
CA ASP A 20 7.29 -13.90 0.03
C ASP A 20 8.56 -13.11 -0.26
N ARG A 21 8.48 -12.02 -1.02
CA ARG A 21 9.62 -11.10 -1.22
C ARG A 21 10.07 -10.47 0.09
N ARG A 22 9.15 -10.08 0.99
CA ARG A 22 9.52 -9.58 2.31
C ARG A 22 10.18 -10.65 3.17
N LYS A 23 9.65 -11.88 3.17
CA LYS A 23 10.30 -13.00 3.90
C LYS A 23 11.73 -13.25 3.41
N LEU A 24 11.98 -13.10 2.11
CA LEU A 24 13.30 -13.31 1.51
C LEU A 24 14.29 -12.17 1.77
N TYR A 25 13.83 -10.92 1.74
CA TYR A 25 14.74 -9.75 1.64
C TYR A 25 14.66 -8.76 2.80
N PHE A 26 13.60 -8.78 3.58
CA PHE A 26 13.46 -7.94 4.76
C PHE A 26 14.20 -8.59 5.93
N PRO A 27 14.97 -7.85 6.76
CA PRO A 27 15.60 -8.43 7.94
C PRO A 27 14.59 -9.15 8.82
N ALA A 28 14.78 -10.45 9.06
CA ALA A 28 13.80 -11.32 9.70
C ALA A 28 13.43 -10.82 11.11
N GLU A 29 14.41 -10.29 11.85
CA GLU A 29 14.25 -9.71 13.18
C GLU A 29 13.46 -8.38 13.20
N ARG A 30 13.07 -7.86 12.03
CA ARG A 30 12.26 -6.64 11.86
C ARG A 30 11.01 -6.86 11.01
N ASN A 31 10.82 -8.05 10.45
CA ASN A 31 9.74 -8.34 9.51
C ASN A 31 8.47 -8.82 10.22
N PHE A 32 7.83 -7.92 10.96
CA PHE A 32 6.62 -8.22 11.74
C PHE A 32 5.31 -8.03 10.97
N LEU A 33 5.38 -7.45 9.77
CA LEU A 33 4.22 -7.09 8.95
C LEU A 33 4.31 -7.76 7.59
N ASN A 34 3.16 -8.22 7.10
CA ASN A 34 2.97 -8.56 5.70
C ASN A 34 3.21 -7.33 4.81
N ALA A 35 3.40 -7.58 3.53
CA ALA A 35 3.51 -6.54 2.53
C ALA A 35 2.24 -5.70 2.51
N HIS A 36 2.41 -4.41 2.31
CA HIS A 36 1.31 -3.46 2.33
C HIS A 36 1.59 -2.32 1.38
N LEU A 37 0.50 -1.78 0.83
CA LEU A 37 0.50 -0.55 0.07
C LEU A 37 -0.16 0.54 0.92
N THR A 38 0.65 1.35 1.59
CA THR A 38 0.14 2.40 2.49
C THR A 38 -0.44 3.57 1.72
N LEU A 39 -1.62 4.03 2.15
CA LEU A 39 -2.28 5.25 1.68
C LEU A 39 -2.16 6.37 2.71
N PHE A 40 -2.42 6.06 3.98
CA PHE A 40 -2.30 7.02 5.10
C PHE A 40 -1.54 6.38 6.24
N HIS A 41 -0.61 7.14 6.82
CA HIS A 41 0.27 6.68 7.90
C HIS A 41 -0.31 7.00 9.28
N LYS A 42 -1.19 8.00 9.37
CA LYS A 42 -1.76 8.44 10.64
C LYS A 42 -3.12 9.10 10.45
N LEU A 43 -4.17 8.29 10.50
CA LEU A 43 -5.55 8.73 10.68
C LEU A 43 -5.93 8.65 12.16
N PRO A 44 -6.82 9.50 12.67
CA PRO A 44 -7.41 9.30 13.98
C PRO A 44 -8.34 8.08 13.94
N ASP A 45 -8.37 7.34 15.05
CA ASP A 45 -9.43 6.37 15.34
C ASP A 45 -10.71 7.14 15.71
N ASP A 46 -11.45 7.56 14.68
CA ASP A 46 -12.60 8.44 14.79
C ASP A 46 -13.80 7.91 13.98
N PRO A 47 -15.04 7.96 14.53
CA PRO A 47 -16.24 7.51 13.82
C PRO A 47 -16.50 8.21 12.48
N GLU A 48 -16.12 9.48 12.33
CA GLU A 48 -16.28 10.22 11.08
C GLU A 48 -15.35 9.65 10.00
N VAL A 49 -14.11 9.30 10.35
CA VAL A 49 -13.17 8.64 9.42
C VAL A 49 -13.72 7.28 8.97
N LEU A 50 -14.28 6.49 9.90
CA LEU A 50 -14.91 5.21 9.55
C LEU A 50 -16.07 5.41 8.58
N LEU A 51 -16.97 6.35 8.86
CA LEU A 51 -18.09 6.66 7.97
C LEU A 51 -17.62 7.14 6.59
N GLN A 52 -16.57 7.96 6.52
CA GLN A 52 -15.98 8.40 5.26
C GLN A 52 -15.45 7.21 4.44
N LEU A 53 -14.78 6.25 5.09
CA LEU A 53 -14.27 5.03 4.44
C LEU A 53 -15.40 4.09 3.99
N GLU A 54 -16.48 3.94 4.77
CA GLU A 54 -17.66 3.15 4.39
C GLU A 54 -18.39 3.70 3.17
N ASN A 55 -18.39 5.03 3.01
CA ASN A 55 -19.02 5.70 1.88
C ASN A 55 -18.16 5.69 0.60
N VAL A 56 -16.98 5.06 0.61
CA VAL A 56 -16.17 4.88 -0.59
C VAL A 56 -16.82 3.83 -1.49
N VAL A 57 -17.53 4.28 -2.53
CA VAL A 57 -18.07 3.41 -3.57
C VAL A 57 -17.10 3.35 -4.76
N ARG A 58 -16.47 2.20 -4.96
CA ARG A 58 -15.51 1.93 -6.05
C ARG A 58 -15.69 0.51 -6.57
N TYR A 59 -15.34 0.30 -7.84
CA TYR A 59 -15.03 -1.03 -8.36
C TYR A 59 -13.57 -1.38 -8.07
N SER A 60 -13.25 -2.67 -7.95
CA SER A 60 -11.87 -3.14 -7.96
C SER A 60 -11.19 -2.71 -9.25
N PHE A 61 -9.89 -2.47 -9.21
CA PHE A 61 -9.15 -2.01 -10.38
C PHE A 61 -7.73 -2.55 -10.42
N ILE A 62 -7.20 -2.62 -11.63
CA ILE A 62 -5.82 -3.04 -11.85
C ILE A 62 -4.88 -1.85 -11.62
N ALA A 63 -3.82 -2.10 -10.87
CA ALA A 63 -2.66 -1.23 -10.76
C ALA A 63 -1.43 -1.91 -11.36
N ARG A 64 -0.53 -1.14 -11.95
CA ARG A 64 0.66 -1.68 -12.63
C ARG A 64 1.89 -1.44 -11.78
N VAL A 65 2.58 -2.51 -11.42
CA VAL A 65 3.92 -2.47 -10.84
C VAL A 65 4.90 -2.29 -11.99
N TYR A 66 5.58 -1.14 -12.03
CA TYR A 66 6.38 -0.74 -13.19
C TYR A 66 7.89 -0.79 -12.93
N GLY A 67 8.33 -0.94 -11.68
CA GLY A 67 9.76 -1.00 -11.37
C GLY A 67 10.07 -1.29 -9.91
N LEU A 68 11.33 -1.58 -9.64
CA LEU A 68 11.92 -1.54 -8.30
C LEU A 68 12.83 -0.33 -8.18
N LYS A 69 12.86 0.32 -7.02
CA LYS A 69 13.81 1.40 -6.74
C LYS A 69 14.25 1.39 -5.29
N SER A 70 15.38 2.05 -5.04
CA SER A 70 15.81 2.40 -3.69
C SER A 70 14.87 3.43 -3.07
N ILE A 71 14.57 3.25 -1.78
CA ILE A 71 13.88 4.22 -0.92
C ILE A 71 14.82 4.74 0.19
N GLY A 72 16.11 4.86 -0.13
CA GLY A 72 17.17 5.15 0.83
C GLY A 72 17.71 3.85 1.42
N ASN A 73 17.26 3.49 2.63
CA ASN A 73 17.73 2.31 3.37
C ASN A 73 16.90 1.04 3.08
N GLY A 74 16.31 0.96 1.87
CA GLY A 74 15.42 -0.11 1.48
C GLY A 74 15.15 -0.19 -0.02
N VAL A 75 14.45 -1.25 -0.42
CA VAL A 75 13.99 -1.50 -1.80
C VAL A 75 12.48 -1.68 -1.78
N ALA A 76 11.82 -1.04 -2.74
CA ALA A 76 10.37 -1.15 -2.92
C ALA A 76 10.00 -1.34 -4.40
N TYR A 77 8.89 -2.04 -4.62
CA TYR A 77 8.20 -2.07 -5.90
C TYR A 77 7.34 -0.82 -6.03
N PHE A 78 7.48 -0.09 -7.14
CA PHE A 78 6.73 1.12 -7.42
C PHE A 78 5.55 0.82 -8.34
N ILE A 79 4.43 1.46 -8.04
CA ILE A 79 3.15 1.19 -8.66
C ILE A 79 2.61 2.48 -9.30
N GLU A 80 2.07 2.33 -10.50
CA GLU A 80 1.30 3.35 -11.20
C GLU A 80 -0.17 2.90 -11.30
N SER A 81 -1.07 3.80 -10.90
CA SER A 81 -2.51 3.62 -11.04
C SER A 81 -3.18 4.98 -10.90
N LYS A 82 -3.93 5.38 -11.93
CA LYS A 82 -4.67 6.65 -11.91
C LYS A 82 -5.82 6.58 -10.91
N GLU A 83 -6.48 5.42 -10.84
CA GLU A 83 -7.58 5.10 -9.96
C GLU A 83 -7.16 5.22 -8.50
N LEU A 84 -5.99 4.67 -8.15
CA LEU A 84 -5.43 4.76 -6.81
C LEU A 84 -5.07 6.21 -6.42
N GLN A 85 -4.50 6.98 -7.36
CA GLN A 85 -4.20 8.40 -7.16
C GLN A 85 -5.47 9.23 -6.93
N LEU A 86 -6.52 8.97 -7.71
CA LEU A 86 -7.82 9.64 -7.57
C LEU A 86 -8.49 9.27 -6.23
N LEU A 87 -8.46 8.00 -5.86
CA LEU A 87 -8.96 7.52 -4.56
C LEU A 87 -8.25 8.20 -3.40
N HIS A 88 -6.91 8.20 -3.41
CA HIS A 88 -6.13 8.86 -2.35
C HIS A 88 -6.46 10.36 -2.26
N ARG A 89 -6.54 11.06 -3.39
CA ARG A 89 -6.91 12.48 -3.41
C ARG A 89 -8.30 12.74 -2.86
N GLN A 90 -9.28 11.89 -3.20
CA GLN A 90 -10.63 11.99 -2.66
C GLN A 90 -10.61 11.85 -1.12
N LEU A 91 -9.92 10.83 -0.60
CA LEU A 91 -9.78 10.62 0.83
C LEU A 91 -9.03 11.79 1.50
N GLN A 92 -8.02 12.36 0.84
CA GLN A 92 -7.32 13.54 1.35
C GLN A 92 -8.23 14.76 1.52
N GLN A 93 -9.17 14.97 0.60
CA GLN A 93 -10.14 16.05 0.69
C GLN A 93 -11.12 15.84 1.85
N GLN A 94 -11.56 14.60 2.06
CA GLN A 94 -12.48 14.24 3.15
C GLN A 94 -11.82 14.36 4.54
N CYS A 95 -10.52 14.07 4.64
CA CYS A 95 -9.78 14.11 5.91
C CYS A 95 -8.92 15.38 6.09
N GLN A 96 -9.04 16.41 5.24
CA GLN A 96 -8.04 17.48 5.11
C GLN A 96 -7.62 18.16 6.43
N SER A 97 -8.57 18.37 7.36
CA SER A 97 -8.36 19.05 8.64
C SER A 97 -7.50 18.25 9.62
N ILE A 98 -7.49 16.92 9.50
CA ILE A 98 -6.87 15.98 10.46
C ILE A 98 -5.58 15.34 9.93
N LEU A 99 -5.24 15.51 8.65
CA LEU A 99 -4.04 14.91 8.07
C LEU A 99 -2.75 15.57 8.57
N ILE A 100 -1.78 14.72 8.92
CA ILE A 100 -0.38 15.12 9.11
C ILE A 100 0.28 15.54 7.79
N ALA A 101 1.41 16.25 7.86
CA ALA A 101 2.12 16.74 6.67
C ALA A 101 2.48 15.64 5.66
N GLN A 102 2.88 14.45 6.13
CA GLN A 102 3.21 13.31 5.27
C GLN A 102 2.01 12.84 4.45
N ASP A 103 0.85 12.72 5.08
CA ASP A 103 -0.38 12.22 4.46
C ASP A 103 -1.07 13.26 3.55
N ARG A 104 -0.62 14.51 3.56
CA ARG A 104 -1.04 15.56 2.61
C ARG A 104 -0.25 15.53 1.30
N GLN A 105 0.86 14.78 1.23
CA GLN A 105 1.69 14.72 0.03
C GLN A 105 1.00 13.92 -1.08
N THR A 106 1.41 14.16 -2.33
CA THR A 106 0.98 13.32 -3.45
C THR A 106 1.42 11.88 -3.21
N LEU A 107 0.49 10.93 -3.37
CA LEU A 107 0.78 9.52 -3.20
C LEU A 107 1.90 9.08 -4.16
N ARG A 108 2.89 8.38 -3.62
CA ARG A 108 3.89 7.63 -4.40
C ARG A 108 3.70 6.16 -4.08
N PRO A 109 2.78 5.45 -4.77
CA PRO A 109 2.39 4.11 -4.39
C PRO A 109 3.57 3.15 -4.52
N HIS A 110 3.88 2.45 -3.44
CA HIS A 110 4.96 1.48 -3.42
C HIS A 110 4.71 0.41 -2.35
N ILE A 111 5.29 -0.77 -2.57
CA ILE A 111 5.29 -1.88 -1.61
C ILE A 111 6.74 -2.20 -1.26
N THR A 112 7.07 -2.03 0.02
CA THR A 112 8.44 -2.20 0.52
C THR A 112 8.76 -3.66 0.79
N ILE A 113 9.83 -4.17 0.19
CA ILE A 113 10.31 -5.55 0.38
C ILE A 113 11.58 -5.64 1.24
N GLN A 114 12.27 -4.52 1.43
CA GLN A 114 13.45 -4.40 2.29
C GLN A 114 13.50 -2.99 2.87
N ASN A 115 13.82 -2.85 4.16
CA ASN A 115 14.06 -1.56 4.78
C ASN A 115 15.00 -1.72 5.99
N LYS A 116 15.55 -0.62 6.50
CA LYS A 116 16.45 -0.58 7.66
C LYS A 116 17.74 -1.38 7.45
N VAL A 117 18.25 -1.40 6.22
CA VAL A 117 19.53 -2.03 5.86
C VAL A 117 20.54 -0.97 5.40
N SER A 118 21.81 -1.35 5.24
CA SER A 118 22.84 -0.46 4.70
C SER A 118 22.64 -0.21 3.21
N VAL A 119 23.23 0.89 2.71
CA VAL A 119 23.16 1.27 1.29
C VAL A 119 23.76 0.19 0.38
N GLU A 120 24.79 -0.52 0.84
CA GLU A 120 25.43 -1.62 0.11
C GLU A 120 24.46 -2.79 -0.09
N LYS A 121 23.68 -3.14 0.95
CA LYS A 121 22.64 -4.18 0.85
C LYS A 121 21.54 -3.78 -0.12
N VAL A 122 21.13 -2.51 -0.12
CA VAL A 122 20.15 -1.97 -1.08
C VAL A 122 20.67 -2.09 -2.51
N LYS A 123 21.90 -1.62 -2.77
CA LYS A 123 22.53 -1.72 -4.09
C LYS A 123 22.63 -3.17 -4.56
N SER A 124 23.12 -4.05 -3.69
CA SER A 124 23.24 -5.48 -3.99
C SER A 124 21.90 -6.09 -4.37
N LEU A 125 20.83 -5.79 -3.63
CA LEU A 125 19.51 -6.34 -3.92
C LEU A 125 18.95 -5.82 -5.26
N LEU A 126 19.12 -4.53 -5.56
CA LEU A 126 18.70 -3.98 -6.85
C LEU A 126 19.46 -4.63 -8.02
N THR A 127 20.78 -4.77 -7.92
CA THR A 127 21.59 -5.47 -8.94
C THR A 127 21.14 -6.91 -9.17
N THR A 128 20.65 -7.60 -8.13
CA THR A 128 20.09 -8.95 -8.27
C THR A 128 18.71 -8.96 -8.93
N LEU A 129 17.83 -8.00 -8.59
CA LEU A 129 16.42 -8.06 -8.98
C LEU A 129 16.08 -7.31 -10.27
N GLU A 130 16.71 -6.17 -10.53
CA GLU A 130 16.40 -5.33 -11.69
C GLU A 130 16.57 -6.06 -13.04
N PRO A 131 17.62 -6.88 -13.28
CA PRO A 131 17.82 -7.51 -14.59
C PRO A 131 16.73 -8.53 -14.99
N THR A 132 15.98 -9.05 -14.02
CA THR A 132 14.93 -10.04 -14.23
C THR A 132 13.54 -9.51 -13.86
N PHE A 133 13.45 -8.21 -13.60
CA PHE A 133 12.19 -7.58 -13.28
C PHE A 133 11.33 -7.46 -14.53
N GLU A 134 10.13 -8.03 -14.45
CA GLU A 134 9.07 -7.83 -15.43
C GLU A 134 7.92 -7.06 -14.77
N PRO A 135 7.38 -6.01 -15.45
CA PRO A 135 6.19 -5.34 -14.98
C PRO A 135 5.03 -6.32 -14.79
N LEU A 136 4.29 -6.15 -13.70
CA LEU A 136 3.15 -6.99 -13.39
C LEU A 136 1.93 -6.16 -12.98
N ASN A 137 0.75 -6.74 -13.22
CA ASN A 137 -0.50 -6.18 -12.78
C ASN A 137 -0.90 -6.78 -11.43
N ILE A 138 -1.41 -5.94 -10.55
CA ILE A 138 -1.98 -6.30 -9.25
C ILE A 138 -3.41 -5.77 -9.18
N ASN A 139 -4.31 -6.48 -8.50
CA ASN A 139 -5.68 -6.02 -8.34
C ASN A 139 -5.85 -5.38 -6.96
N ILE A 140 -6.46 -4.18 -6.94
CA ILE A 140 -6.85 -3.50 -5.70
C ILE A 140 -8.33 -3.77 -5.46
N GLU A 141 -8.63 -4.47 -4.37
CA GLU A 141 -9.96 -5.00 -4.06
C GLU A 141 -10.69 -4.23 -2.95
N GLY A 142 -10.02 -3.28 -2.31
CA GLY A 142 -10.61 -2.49 -1.24
C GLY A 142 -9.57 -1.74 -0.41
N LEU A 143 -9.96 -1.41 0.82
CA LEU A 143 -9.14 -0.74 1.80
C LEU A 143 -9.10 -1.53 3.11
N ASP A 144 -7.95 -1.54 3.78
CA ASP A 144 -7.83 -2.02 5.15
C ASP A 144 -7.41 -0.89 6.07
N LEU A 145 -8.12 -0.77 7.19
CA LEU A 145 -7.77 0.09 8.30
C LEU A 145 -7.14 -0.76 9.41
N TRP A 146 -6.06 -0.26 9.98
CA TRP A 146 -5.27 -0.96 10.97
C TRP A 146 -5.04 -0.07 12.18
N HIS A 147 -5.17 -0.60 13.39
CA HIS A 147 -4.66 0.08 14.59
C HIS A 147 -3.13 -0.02 14.63
N TYR A 148 -2.47 1.12 14.79
CA TYR A 148 -1.03 1.17 15.05
C TYR A 148 -0.76 0.99 16.54
N LEU A 149 -0.04 -0.06 16.90
CA LEU A 149 0.26 -0.46 18.28
C LEU A 149 1.76 -0.27 18.59
N ASP A 150 2.30 0.91 18.26
CA ASP A 150 3.72 1.27 18.45
C ASP A 150 4.73 0.34 17.73
N GLY A 151 4.32 -0.24 16.60
CA GLY A 151 5.14 -1.13 15.78
C GLY A 151 4.30 -2.16 15.05
N PRO A 152 3.75 -3.16 15.75
CA PRO A 152 2.78 -4.08 15.18
C PRO A 152 1.49 -3.37 14.80
N TRP A 153 0.81 -3.90 13.77
CA TRP A 153 -0.49 -3.42 13.31
C TRP A 153 -1.53 -4.49 13.59
N SER A 154 -2.66 -4.10 14.15
CA SER A 154 -3.82 -4.98 14.30
C SER A 154 -4.84 -4.61 13.23
N HIS A 155 -5.29 -5.58 12.44
CA HIS A 155 -6.35 -5.34 11.46
C HIS A 155 -7.61 -4.90 12.19
N TYR A 156 -8.19 -3.77 11.77
CA TYR A 156 -9.38 -3.22 12.38
C TYR A 156 -10.63 -3.43 11.53
N ARG A 157 -10.60 -2.99 10.27
CA ARG A 157 -11.75 -3.09 9.37
C ARG A 157 -11.32 -3.20 7.92
N TYR A 158 -12.06 -4.00 7.16
CA TYR A 158 -11.94 -4.10 5.71
C TYR A 158 -13.13 -3.41 5.04
N PHE A 159 -12.86 -2.58 4.03
CA PHE A 159 -13.85 -1.88 3.21
C PHE A 159 -13.75 -2.40 1.77
N PRO A 160 -14.65 -3.31 1.35
CA PRO A 160 -14.57 -3.93 0.03
C PRO A 160 -14.95 -2.96 -1.07
N PHE A 161 -14.25 -3.05 -2.20
CA PHE A 161 -14.74 -2.52 -3.47
C PHE A 161 -15.68 -3.53 -4.12
N GLN A 162 -16.54 -3.03 -5.01
CA GLN A 162 -17.38 -3.87 -5.84
C GLN A 162 -16.49 -4.62 -6.85
N PRO A 163 -16.75 -5.90 -7.15
CA PRO A 163 -16.03 -6.59 -8.21
C PRO A 163 -16.12 -5.81 -9.52
N SER A 164 -15.00 -5.61 -10.22
CA SER A 164 -14.99 -4.92 -11.51
C SER A 164 -16.01 -5.55 -12.46
N ASN A 165 -16.83 -4.71 -13.10
CA ASN A 165 -17.84 -5.19 -14.03
C ASN A 165 -17.16 -5.67 -15.33
N PRO A 166 -17.21 -6.97 -15.68
CA PRO A 166 -16.55 -7.50 -16.88
C PRO A 166 -17.03 -6.87 -18.20
N MET A 167 -18.17 -6.17 -18.17
CA MET A 167 -18.77 -5.53 -19.35
C MET A 167 -18.22 -4.13 -19.67
N LEU A 168 -17.50 -3.49 -18.74
CA LEU A 168 -16.91 -2.16 -18.97
C LEU A 168 -15.44 -2.22 -19.43
N ASP A 169 -14.75 -3.35 -19.22
CA ASP A 169 -13.32 -3.52 -19.56
C ASP A 169 -13.07 -3.91 -21.04
N LYS A 170 -14.11 -3.92 -21.88
CA LYS A 170 -14.05 -4.25 -23.32
C LYS A 170 -14.37 -3.08 -24.26
N ALA A 171 -14.45 -1.85 -23.75
CA ALA A 171 -14.71 -0.66 -24.56
C ALA A 171 -13.41 0.10 -24.90
#